data_AF-A0A9N8PZW7-F1
#
_entry.id   AF-A0A9N8PZW7-F1
#
_cell.length_a   1.000
_cell.length_b   1.000
_cell.length_c   1.000
_cell.angle_alpha   90.00
_cell.angle_beta   90.00
_cell.angle_gamma   90.00
#
_symmetry.space_group_name_H-M   'P 1'
#
loop_
_entity.id
_entity.type
_entity.pdbx_description
1 polymer ?
#
loop_
_entity_poly.entity_id
_entity_poly.type
_entity_poly.pdbx_seq_one_letter_code
_entity_poly.pdbx_strand_id
1 'polypeptide(L)'
;MDSRVFSAAGIFLAAYCLKKRKQSRIKKKPRRFWIRKIYERRHQYGNRLLGDLVYDQTVHNFTRMSVQEFENLCSLLSDKIKKCDTKYREVITVNERVLITLRFLATGDSYSSLQYLFRVSKQSISRIVPEVCDAIIEALRDYVKVNKNNLTNLKINCLF
;
A
#
# COMPACT_ATOMS: atom_id res chain seq x y z
N MET A 1 30.80 30.91 -36.60
CA MET A 1 30.71 29.73 -35.71
C MET A 1 29.25 29.49 -35.44
N ASP A 2 28.70 28.46 -36.08
CA ASP A 2 27.28 28.45 -36.42
C ASP A 2 26.41 27.91 -35.28
N SER A 3 25.46 28.73 -34.83
CA SER A 3 24.42 28.39 -33.83
C SER A 3 23.66 27.10 -34.16
N ARG A 4 23.61 26.73 -35.44
CA ARG A 4 23.02 25.49 -35.95
C ARG A 4 23.77 24.24 -35.49
N VAL A 5 25.09 24.32 -35.32
CA VAL A 5 25.93 23.19 -34.89
C VAL A 5 25.69 22.87 -33.40
N PHE A 6 25.54 23.90 -32.56
CA PHE A 6 25.23 23.72 -31.14
C PHE A 6 23.83 23.14 -30.92
N SER A 7 22.83 23.59 -31.69
CA SER A 7 21.47 23.04 -31.63
C SER A 7 21.43 21.57 -32.04
N ALA A 8 22.12 21.19 -33.12
CA ALA A 8 22.22 19.81 -33.57
C ALA A 8 22.87 18.91 -32.51
N ALA A 9 23.97 19.36 -31.90
CA ALA A 9 24.65 18.61 -30.83
C ALA A 9 23.73 18.36 -29.61
N GLY A 10 22.94 19.37 -29.23
CA GLY A 10 21.96 19.26 -28.14
C GLY A 10 20.85 18.22 -28.43
N ILE A 11 20.32 18.21 -29.65
CA ILE A 11 19.30 17.24 -30.08
C ILE A 11 19.87 15.81 -30.09
N PHE A 12 21.09 15.62 -30.61
CA PHE A 12 21.76 14.32 -30.62
C PHE A 12 22.01 13.78 -29.20
N LEU A 13 22.49 14.63 -28.29
CA LEU A 13 22.68 14.27 -26.89
C LEU A 13 21.35 13.92 -26.20
N ALA A 14 20.30 14.71 -26.43
CA ALA A 14 18.98 14.44 -25.89
C ALA A 14 18.42 13.10 -26.40
N ALA A 15 18.50 12.84 -27.70
CA ALA A 15 18.08 11.58 -28.31
C ALA A 15 18.87 10.37 -27.78
N TYR A 16 20.19 10.51 -27.61
CA TYR A 16 21.04 9.48 -27.02
C TYR A 16 20.67 9.20 -25.55
N CYS A 17 20.45 10.25 -24.75
CA CYS A 17 20.00 10.14 -23.36
C CYS A 17 18.64 9.44 -23.24
N LEU A 18 17.69 9.74 -24.14
CA LEU A 18 16.38 9.09 -24.20
C LEU A 18 16.50 7.61 -24.57
N LYS A 19 17.36 7.26 -25.54
CA LYS A 19 17.61 5.87 -25.97
C LYS A 19 18.26 5.04 -24.86
N LYS A 20 19.24 5.60 -24.15
CA LYS A 20 19.92 4.95 -23.01
C LYS A 20 18.96 4.71 -21.84
N ARG A 21 18.06 5.67 -21.54
CA ARG A 21 16.97 5.50 -20.55
C ARG A 21 15.96 4.41 -20.96
N LYS A 22 15.65 4.27 -22.26
CA LYS A 22 14.73 3.22 -22.76
C LYS A 22 15.38 1.83 -22.67
N GLN A 23 16.66 1.70 -23.05
CA GLN A 23 17.40 0.43 -22.97
C GLN A 23 17.61 -0.06 -21.53
N SER A 24 17.83 0.83 -20.57
CA SER A 24 17.94 0.45 -19.15
C SER A 24 16.62 -0.04 -18.55
N ARG A 25 15.47 0.47 -19.04
CA ARG A 25 14.13 -0.02 -18.64
C ARG A 25 13.82 -1.42 -19.18
N ILE A 26 14.41 -1.80 -20.31
CA ILE A 26 14.12 -3.07 -21.02
C ILE A 26 15.00 -4.22 -20.50
N LYS A 27 16.26 -3.97 -20.11
CA LYS A 27 17.16 -5.02 -19.58
C LYS A 27 16.95 -5.24 -18.08
N LYS A 28 15.84 -5.85 -17.67
CA LYS A 28 15.68 -6.31 -16.28
C LYS A 28 16.52 -7.56 -16.07
N LYS A 29 17.46 -7.51 -15.11
CA LYS A 29 18.23 -8.70 -14.70
C LYS A 29 17.26 -9.82 -14.30
N PRO A 30 17.57 -11.09 -14.64
CA PRO A 30 16.76 -12.22 -14.19
C PRO A 30 16.70 -12.23 -12.66
N ARG A 31 15.53 -12.54 -12.11
CA ARG A 31 15.36 -12.59 -10.66
C ARG A 31 16.14 -13.77 -10.11
N ARG A 32 16.98 -13.54 -9.08
CA ARG A 32 17.74 -14.59 -8.40
C ARG A 32 16.83 -15.64 -7.75
N PHE A 33 15.64 -15.23 -7.31
CA PHE A 33 14.64 -16.09 -6.69
C PHE A 33 13.23 -15.66 -7.11
N TRP A 34 12.33 -16.64 -7.29
CA TRP A 34 10.92 -16.41 -7.56
C TRP A 34 10.23 -15.73 -6.36
N ILE A 35 10.46 -16.26 -5.15
CA ILE A 35 9.98 -15.73 -3.87
C ILE A 35 11.15 -15.78 -2.87
N ARG A 36 11.25 -14.78 -1.98
CA ARG A 36 12.23 -14.82 -0.87
C ARG A 36 11.75 -15.82 0.18
N LYS A 37 12.65 -16.62 0.76
CA LYS A 37 12.33 -17.60 1.83
C LYS A 37 11.48 -17.03 2.97
N ILE A 38 11.71 -15.78 3.36
CA ILE A 38 10.95 -15.09 4.42
C ILE A 38 9.44 -14.95 4.11
N TYR A 39 9.04 -15.02 2.84
CA TYR A 39 7.64 -14.95 2.39
C TYR A 39 7.07 -16.30 1.97
N GLU A 40 7.89 -17.35 1.94
CA GLU A 40 7.47 -18.70 1.58
C GLU A 40 6.59 -19.31 2.68
N ARG A 41 6.90 -19.03 3.95
CA ARG A 41 6.16 -19.50 5.13
C ARG A 41 5.09 -18.51 5.61
N ARG A 42 4.47 -17.75 4.70
CA ARG A 42 3.51 -16.70 5.08
C ARG A 42 2.33 -17.24 5.90
N HIS A 43 1.82 -18.42 5.56
CA HIS A 43 0.71 -19.05 6.26
C HIS A 43 1.00 -19.28 7.76
N GLN A 44 2.24 -19.61 8.12
CA GLN A 44 2.61 -19.92 9.50
C GLN A 44 2.63 -18.70 10.42
N TYR A 45 2.87 -17.50 9.88
CA TYR A 45 3.16 -16.30 10.68
C TYR A 45 2.29 -15.09 10.34
N GLY A 46 2.03 -14.81 9.06
CA GLY A 46 1.23 -13.64 8.64
C GLY A 46 -0.26 -13.85 8.86
N ASN A 47 -0.81 -14.94 8.29
CA ASN A 47 -2.25 -15.26 8.33
C ASN A 47 -2.77 -15.55 9.75
N ARG A 48 -1.88 -15.83 10.72
CA ARG A 48 -2.25 -16.16 12.11
C ARG A 48 -2.34 -14.96 13.04
N LEU A 49 -1.71 -13.84 12.70
CA LEU A 49 -1.58 -12.70 13.61
C LEU A 49 -2.94 -12.22 14.13
N LEU A 50 -3.97 -12.16 13.29
CA LEU A 50 -5.30 -11.77 13.74
C LEU A 50 -5.88 -12.75 14.78
N GLY A 51 -5.71 -14.06 14.55
CA GLY A 51 -6.17 -15.09 15.49
C GLY A 51 -5.47 -14.98 16.83
N ASP A 52 -4.15 -14.76 16.82
CA ASP A 52 -3.34 -14.57 18.03
C ASP A 52 -3.80 -13.32 18.80
N LEU A 53 -4.04 -12.20 18.10
CA LEU A 53 -4.53 -10.95 18.70
C LEU A 53 -5.94 -11.09 19.31
N VAL A 54 -6.82 -11.87 18.66
CA VAL A 54 -8.18 -12.15 19.17
C VAL A 54 -8.10 -13.02 20.42
N TYR A 55 -7.27 -14.06 20.40
CA TYR A 55 -7.05 -14.95 21.54
C TYR A 55 -6.50 -14.18 22.75
N ASP A 56 -5.51 -13.31 22.54
CA ASP A 56 -4.92 -12.46 23.59
C ASP A 56 -5.77 -11.22 23.92
N GLN A 57 -6.90 -11.00 23.25
CA GLN A 57 -7.78 -9.83 23.42
C GLN A 57 -7.06 -8.48 23.21
N THR A 58 -6.03 -8.44 22.37
CA THR A 58 -5.18 -7.26 22.10
C THR A 58 -5.50 -6.55 20.79
N VAL A 59 -6.55 -6.98 20.07
CA VAL A 59 -6.99 -6.37 18.79
C VAL A 59 -7.18 -4.85 18.92
N HIS A 60 -7.75 -4.37 20.02
CA HIS A 60 -7.95 -2.93 20.25
C HIS A 60 -6.63 -2.17 20.34
N ASN A 61 -5.61 -2.71 21.01
CA ASN A 61 -4.30 -2.06 21.09
C ASN A 61 -3.60 -2.04 19.73
N PHE A 62 -3.87 -3.04 18.90
CA PHE A 62 -3.27 -3.18 17.59
C PHE A 62 -3.92 -2.29 16.51
N THR A 63 -5.26 -2.20 16.51
CA THR A 63 -6.07 -1.55 15.46
C THR A 63 -6.74 -0.25 15.88
N ARG A 64 -6.79 0.05 17.18
CA ARG A 64 -7.61 1.12 17.80
C ARG A 64 -9.12 0.94 17.60
N MET A 65 -9.57 -0.29 17.35
CA MET A 65 -10.97 -0.67 17.16
C MET A 65 -11.30 -1.93 17.95
N SER A 66 -12.55 -2.08 18.36
CA SER A 66 -13.04 -3.36 18.90
C SER A 66 -13.04 -4.45 17.83
N VAL A 67 -13.07 -5.72 18.25
CA VAL A 67 -13.15 -6.88 17.33
C VAL A 67 -14.39 -6.77 16.44
N GLN A 68 -15.53 -6.40 17.02
CA GLN A 68 -16.80 -6.27 16.29
C GLN A 68 -16.73 -5.19 15.20
N GLU A 69 -16.17 -4.02 15.52
CA GLU A 69 -16.01 -2.94 14.55
C GLU A 69 -15.04 -3.33 13.42
N PHE A 70 -13.98 -4.05 13.77
CA PHE A 70 -13.03 -4.57 12.79
C PHE A 70 -13.70 -5.56 11.82
N GLU A 71 -14.50 -6.50 12.32
CA GLU A 71 -15.23 -7.47 11.49
C GLU A 71 -16.26 -6.78 10.59
N ASN A 72 -17.01 -5.82 11.15
CA ASN A 72 -17.96 -5.02 10.40
C ASN A 72 -17.28 -4.24 9.26
N LEU A 73 -16.12 -3.64 9.54
CA LEU A 73 -15.33 -2.93 8.53
C LEU A 73 -14.82 -3.90 7.45
N CYS A 74 -14.32 -5.07 7.82
CA CYS A 74 -13.88 -6.07 6.85
C CYS A 74 -15.03 -6.52 5.94
N SER A 75 -16.23 -6.71 6.49
CA SER A 75 -17.43 -7.06 5.72
C SER A 75 -17.77 -5.98 4.69
N LEU A 76 -17.80 -4.70 5.10
CA LEU A 76 -18.09 -3.56 4.22
C LEU A 76 -17.07 -3.41 3.08
N LEU A 77 -15.79 -3.68 3.34
CA LEU A 77 -14.72 -3.51 2.36
C LEU A 77 -14.54 -4.74 1.46
N SER A 78 -15.06 -5.90 1.86
CA SER A 78 -14.82 -7.21 1.23
C SER A 78 -15.01 -7.13 -0.29
N ASP A 79 -16.11 -6.58 -0.77
CA ASP A 79 -16.43 -6.54 -2.20
C ASP A 79 -15.41 -5.75 -3.04
N LYS A 80 -14.71 -4.78 -2.43
CA LYS A 80 -13.76 -3.91 -3.14
C LYS A 80 -12.33 -4.41 -3.09
N ILE A 81 -11.91 -4.95 -1.94
CA ILE A 81 -10.51 -5.31 -1.70
C ILE A 81 -10.22 -6.80 -1.80
N LYS A 82 -11.26 -7.65 -1.87
CA LYS A 82 -11.12 -9.09 -2.05
C LYS A 82 -10.38 -9.39 -3.35
N LYS A 83 -9.44 -10.31 -3.26
CA LYS A 83 -8.70 -10.86 -4.39
C LYS A 83 -8.85 -12.38 -4.35
N CYS A 84 -8.71 -13.01 -5.50
CA CYS A 84 -8.78 -14.46 -5.63
C CYS A 84 -7.41 -15.10 -5.40
N ASP A 85 -7.43 -16.31 -4.85
CA ASP A 85 -6.24 -17.15 -4.78
C ASP A 85 -5.73 -17.51 -6.17
N THR A 86 -4.40 -17.59 -6.29
CA THR A 86 -3.75 -18.07 -7.51
C THR A 86 -3.01 -19.36 -7.22
N LYS A 87 -2.93 -20.27 -8.20
CA LYS A 87 -2.22 -21.56 -8.09
C LYS A 87 -0.77 -21.44 -7.57
N TYR A 88 -0.15 -20.27 -7.77
CA TYR A 88 1.26 -20.03 -7.46
C TYR A 88 1.49 -19.24 -6.16
N ARG A 89 0.47 -18.52 -5.67
CA ARG A 89 0.59 -17.69 -4.49
C ARG A 89 -0.78 -17.50 -3.84
N GLU A 90 -0.83 -17.84 -2.56
CA GLU A 90 -1.96 -17.54 -1.69
C GLU A 90 -2.18 -16.02 -1.62
N VAL A 91 -3.45 -15.64 -1.65
CA VAL A 91 -3.86 -14.26 -1.61
C VAL A 91 -3.65 -13.67 -0.22
N ILE A 92 -3.48 -12.36 -0.16
CA ILE A 92 -3.53 -11.62 1.11
C ILE A 92 -5.01 -11.40 1.40
N THR A 93 -5.49 -11.99 2.48
CA THR A 93 -6.92 -12.02 2.80
C THR A 93 -7.44 -10.61 3.08
N VAL A 94 -8.75 -10.40 2.94
CA VAL A 94 -9.41 -9.12 3.24
C VAL A 94 -9.02 -8.65 4.65
N ASN A 95 -9.16 -9.54 5.65
CA ASN A 95 -8.85 -9.26 7.05
C ASN A 95 -7.40 -8.81 7.23
N GLU A 96 -6.43 -9.50 6.65
CA GLU A 96 -5.03 -9.07 6.74
C GLU A 96 -4.76 -7.75 6.05
N ARG A 97 -5.37 -7.49 4.89
CA ARG A 97 -5.19 -6.22 4.18
C ARG A 97 -5.69 -5.04 5.01
N VAL A 98 -6.85 -5.21 5.64
CA VAL A 98 -7.42 -4.22 6.57
C VAL A 98 -6.52 -4.09 7.80
N LEU A 99 -6.08 -5.20 8.39
CA LEU A 99 -5.21 -5.22 9.58
C LEU A 99 -3.86 -4.52 9.34
N ILE A 100 -3.21 -4.75 8.19
CA ILE A 100 -1.98 -4.05 7.77
C ILE A 100 -2.21 -2.54 7.71
N THR A 101 -3.33 -2.13 7.12
CA THR A 101 -3.66 -0.73 6.88
C THR A 101 -4.01 -0.03 8.19
N LEU A 102 -4.83 -0.64 9.03
CA LEU A 102 -5.17 -0.10 10.36
C LEU A 102 -3.93 0.01 11.24
N ARG A 103 -3.04 -0.99 11.21
CA ARG A 103 -1.77 -0.90 11.93
C ARG A 103 -0.95 0.29 11.46
N PHE A 104 -0.82 0.47 10.15
CA PHE A 104 -0.13 1.61 9.56
C PHE A 104 -0.73 2.95 10.01
N LEU A 105 -2.06 3.07 10.02
CA LEU A 105 -2.76 4.29 10.44
C LEU A 105 -2.66 4.54 11.96
N ALA A 106 -2.67 3.47 12.76
CA ALA A 106 -2.63 3.55 14.22
C ALA A 106 -1.25 3.94 14.78
N THR A 107 -0.16 3.54 14.13
CA THR A 107 1.22 3.78 14.62
C THR A 107 2.09 4.64 13.71
N GLY A 108 1.76 4.79 12.44
CA GLY A 108 2.63 5.43 11.45
C GLY A 108 3.88 4.62 11.11
N ASP A 109 3.88 3.30 11.35
CA ASP A 109 5.03 2.42 11.11
C ASP A 109 5.52 2.47 9.65
N SER A 110 6.82 2.30 9.44
CA SER A 110 7.36 2.19 8.08
C SER A 110 6.89 0.90 7.38
N TYR A 111 6.75 0.93 6.05
CA TYR A 111 6.46 -0.28 5.26
C TYR A 111 7.53 -1.37 5.41
N SER A 112 8.77 -1.00 5.75
CA SER A 112 9.84 -1.95 6.04
C SER A 112 9.56 -2.73 7.32
N SER A 113 9.07 -2.06 8.37
CA SER A 113 8.69 -2.69 9.64
C SER A 113 7.50 -3.63 9.44
N LEU A 114 6.45 -3.14 8.77
CA LEU A 114 5.25 -3.93 8.47
C LEU A 114 5.55 -5.16 7.61
N GLN A 115 6.52 -5.06 6.71
CA GLN A 115 6.94 -6.19 5.88
C GLN A 115 7.40 -7.39 6.71
N TYR A 116 8.13 -7.13 7.80
CA TYR A 116 8.62 -8.21 8.66
C TYR A 116 7.54 -8.75 9.57
N LEU A 117 6.67 -7.88 10.08
CA LEU A 117 5.53 -8.25 10.93
C LEU A 117 4.54 -9.15 10.18
N PHE A 118 4.07 -8.73 9.00
CA PHE A 118 3.03 -9.44 8.25
C PHE A 118 3.58 -10.46 7.25
N ARG A 119 4.91 -10.55 7.10
CA ARG A 119 5.57 -11.36 6.04
C ARG A 119 5.02 -11.05 4.64
N VAL A 120 4.72 -9.78 4.37
CA VAL A 120 4.27 -9.26 3.08
C VAL A 120 5.33 -8.31 2.54
N SER A 121 5.70 -8.40 1.25
CA SER A 121 6.71 -7.50 0.68
C SER A 121 6.28 -6.03 0.74
N LYS A 122 7.22 -5.13 1.04
CA LYS A 122 6.96 -3.68 1.10
C LYS A 122 6.27 -3.12 -0.15
N GLN A 123 6.56 -3.68 -1.32
CA GLN A 123 5.94 -3.28 -2.59
C GLN A 123 4.47 -3.66 -2.68
N SER A 124 4.06 -4.73 -1.99
CA SER A 124 2.65 -5.12 -1.89
C SER A 124 1.96 -4.24 -0.86
N ILE A 125 2.59 -4.00 0.30
CA ILE A 125 2.06 -3.11 1.34
C ILE A 125 1.80 -1.72 0.77
N SER A 126 2.74 -1.15 -0.01
CA SER A 126 2.59 0.16 -0.63
C SER A 126 1.44 0.24 -1.65
N ARG A 127 0.87 -0.88 -2.07
CA ARG A 127 -0.34 -0.94 -2.92
C ARG A 127 -1.58 -1.20 -2.08
N ILE A 128 -1.48 -2.07 -1.08
CA ILE A 128 -2.57 -2.45 -0.19
C ILE A 128 -3.05 -1.25 0.61
N VAL A 129 -2.14 -0.50 1.24
CA VAL A 129 -2.49 0.62 2.12
C VAL A 129 -3.36 1.66 1.40
N PRO A 130 -2.96 2.24 0.24
CA PRO A 130 -3.81 3.20 -0.45
C PRO A 130 -5.12 2.56 -0.97
N GLU A 131 -5.08 1.34 -1.51
CA GLU A 131 -6.30 0.64 -1.99
C GLU A 131 -7.33 0.45 -0.88
N VAL A 132 -6.89 0.11 0.34
CA VAL A 132 -7.77 -0.04 1.50
C VAL A 132 -8.23 1.33 2.01
N CYS A 133 -7.36 2.34 2.06
CA CYS A 133 -7.76 3.70 2.46
C CYS A 133 -8.85 4.26 1.53
N ASP A 134 -8.71 4.09 0.21
CA ASP A 134 -9.71 4.52 -0.77
C ASP A 134 -11.04 3.79 -0.53
N ALA A 135 -10.99 2.48 -0.29
CA ALA A 135 -12.18 1.70 0.02
C ALA A 135 -12.86 2.16 1.33
N ILE A 136 -12.08 2.48 2.36
CA ILE A 136 -12.57 3.00 3.66
C ILE A 136 -13.27 4.35 3.45
N ILE A 137 -12.65 5.28 2.72
CA ILE A 137 -13.22 6.60 2.45
C ILE A 137 -14.56 6.47 1.73
N GLU A 138 -14.64 5.57 0.76
CA GLU A 138 -15.87 5.35 0.00
C GLU A 138 -16.95 4.66 0.85
N ALA A 139 -16.60 3.65 1.64
CA ALA A 139 -17.54 2.92 2.49
C ALA A 139 -18.09 3.77 3.64
N LEU A 140 -17.26 4.66 4.21
CA LEU A 140 -17.63 5.49 5.36
C LEU A 140 -18.13 6.89 4.96
N ARG A 141 -18.28 7.17 3.67
CA ARG A 141 -18.66 8.49 3.16
C ARG A 141 -19.95 9.03 3.78
N ASP A 142 -20.93 8.16 3.99
CA ASP A 142 -22.23 8.54 4.54
C ASP A 142 -22.21 8.75 6.06
N TYR A 143 -21.21 8.17 6.74
CA TYR A 143 -21.03 8.30 8.19
C TYR A 143 -20.24 9.56 8.57
N VAL A 144 -19.37 10.05 7.68
CA VAL A 144 -18.54 11.24 7.94
C VAL A 144 -19.33 12.52 7.65
N LYS A 145 -20.03 13.03 8.66
CA LYS A 145 -20.62 14.38 8.60
C LYS A 145 -19.53 15.43 8.81
N VAL A 146 -18.93 15.92 7.73
CA VAL A 146 -18.03 17.08 7.80
C VAL A 146 -18.86 18.33 8.09
N ASN A 147 -18.58 18.99 9.21
CA ASN A 147 -19.15 20.31 9.50
C ASN A 147 -18.62 21.32 8.47
N LYS A 148 -19.47 21.75 7.53
CA LYS A 148 -19.12 22.64 6.42
C LYS A 148 -18.64 24.03 6.89
N ASN A 149 -18.89 24.40 8.14
CA ASN A 149 -18.59 25.73 8.67
C ASN A 149 -17.09 25.97 8.94
N ASN A 150 -16.26 24.92 8.99
CA ASN A 150 -14.82 25.04 9.26
C ASN A 150 -13.94 25.03 7.98
N LEU A 151 -14.53 24.79 6.81
CA LEU A 151 -13.79 24.73 5.53
C LEU A 151 -13.51 26.11 4.94
N THR A 152 -14.22 27.15 5.38
CA THR A 152 -13.95 28.55 4.99
C THR A 152 -12.68 29.09 5.65
N ASN A 153 -12.38 28.65 6.87
CA ASN A 153 -11.18 29.07 7.62
C ASN A 153 -9.89 28.33 7.22
N LEU A 154 -9.99 27.18 6.54
CA LEU A 154 -8.84 26.41 6.06
C LEU A 154 -8.38 26.81 4.64
N LYS A 155 -9.23 27.47 3.84
CA LYS A 155 -8.83 27.99 2.51
C LYS A 155 -7.95 29.24 2.58
N ILE A 156 -7.83 29.90 3.73
CA ILE A 156 -7.06 31.14 3.89
C ILE A 156 -5.60 30.88 4.33
N ASN A 157 -5.26 29.68 4.82
CA ASN A 157 -3.92 29.37 5.35
C ASN A 157 -3.05 28.42 4.49
N CYS A 158 -3.40 28.21 3.21
CA CYS A 158 -2.56 27.46 2.26
C CYS A 158 -2.07 28.30 1.06
N LEU A 159 -1.93 29.61 1.24
CA LEU A 159 -1.17 30.49 0.36
C LEU A 159 0.02 31.05 1.13
N PHE A 160 1.00 30.20 1.43
CA PHE A 160 2.41 30.54 1.62
C PHE A 160 3.26 29.30 1.31
#